data_AF-A0A371B4R5-F1
#
_entry.id   AF-A0A371B4R5-F1
#
_cell.length_a   1.000
_cell.length_b   1.000
_cell.length_c   1.000
_cell.angle_alpha   90.00
_cell.angle_beta   90.00
_cell.angle_gamma   90.00
#
_symmetry.space_group_name_H-M   'P 1'
#
loop_
_entity.id
_entity.type
_entity.pdbx_description
1 polymer ?
#
loop_
_entity_poly.entity_id
_entity_poly.type
_entity_poly.pdbx_seq_one_letter_code
_entity_poly.pdbx_strand_id
1 'polypeptide(L)'
;MLVAAAMLAPLPLKAQQLDLSTVTCKDFVTSDKDTIGLILMWIEGFYASQDAKPIVDFDKMKQNGGKLGEYCGKNPSHSLITAADDVVK
;
A
#
# COMPACT_ATOMS: atom_id res chain seq x y z
N MET A 1 20.89 44.67 19.09
CA MET A 1 20.51 43.26 19.32
C MET A 1 20.13 42.68 17.97
N LEU A 2 20.90 41.72 17.44
CA LEU A 2 20.61 41.11 16.13
C LEU A 2 19.40 40.18 16.26
N VAL A 3 18.37 40.41 15.44
CA VAL A 3 17.23 39.50 15.32
C VAL A 3 17.64 38.35 14.38
N ALA A 4 17.98 37.20 14.96
CA ALA A 4 18.20 35.99 14.19
C ALA A 4 16.84 35.48 13.67
N ALA A 5 16.61 35.61 12.36
CA ALA A 5 15.48 34.98 11.70
C ALA A 5 15.72 33.45 11.67
N ALA A 6 15.05 32.72 12.56
CA ALA A 6 15.03 31.27 12.52
C ALA A 6 14.30 30.83 11.25
N MET A 7 15.03 30.25 10.29
CA MET A 7 14.43 29.58 9.14
C MET A 7 13.71 28.33 9.63
N LEU A 8 12.39 28.36 9.67
CA LEU A 8 11.55 27.17 9.84
C LEU A 8 11.66 26.35 8.54
N ALA A 9 12.51 25.34 8.53
CA ALA A 9 12.49 24.34 7.46
C ALA A 9 11.16 23.56 7.55
N PRO A 10 10.41 23.39 6.44
CA PRO A 10 9.22 22.56 6.46
C PRO A 10 9.62 21.12 6.77
N LEU A 11 9.20 20.61 7.91
CA LEU A 11 9.31 19.18 8.21
C LEU A 11 8.50 18.41 7.15
N PRO A 12 9.01 17.28 6.63
CA PRO A 12 8.23 16.46 5.72
C PRO A 12 6.94 16.04 6.43
N LEU A 13 5.81 16.53 5.91
CA LEU A 13 4.48 16.15 6.38
C LEU A 13 4.34 14.66 6.10
N LYS A 14 4.39 13.82 7.15
CA LYS A 14 3.97 12.41 7.05
C LYS A 14 2.53 12.45 6.53
N ALA A 15 2.33 12.11 5.26
CA ALA A 15 1.01 12.11 4.64
C ALA A 15 0.06 11.31 5.54
N GLN A 16 -1.00 11.95 6.05
CA GLN A 16 -1.98 11.33 6.95
C GLN A 16 -2.79 10.22 6.25
N GLN A 17 -2.73 10.16 4.92
CA GLN A 17 -3.38 9.15 4.09
C GLN A 17 -2.37 8.61 3.06
N LEU A 18 -2.44 7.30 2.84
CA LEU A 18 -1.78 6.62 1.73
C LEU A 18 -2.83 6.34 0.65
N ASP A 19 -2.77 7.06 -0.46
CA ASP A 19 -3.63 6.81 -1.61
C ASP A 19 -3.06 5.66 -2.45
N LEU A 20 -3.61 4.46 -2.28
CA LEU A 20 -3.15 3.27 -2.98
C LEU A 20 -3.36 3.32 -4.49
N SER A 21 -4.22 4.21 -5.01
CA SER A 21 -4.35 4.42 -6.46
C SER A 21 -3.09 5.06 -7.08
N THR A 22 -2.29 5.74 -6.26
CA THR A 22 -1.03 6.39 -6.66
C THR A 22 0.21 5.55 -6.37
N VAL A 23 0.07 4.50 -5.54
CA VAL A 23 1.16 3.58 -5.23
C VAL A 23 1.48 2.74 -6.45
N THR A 24 2.75 2.74 -6.85
CA THR A 24 3.19 1.86 -7.95
C THR A 24 3.53 0.47 -7.44
N CYS A 25 3.52 -0.50 -8.34
CA CYS A 25 4.01 -1.85 -8.07
C CYS A 25 5.46 -1.85 -7.56
N LYS A 26 6.31 -0.94 -8.05
CA LYS A 26 7.67 -0.75 -7.53
C LYS A 26 7.66 -0.30 -6.06
N ASP A 27 6.83 0.68 -5.72
CA ASP A 27 6.73 1.17 -4.34
C ASP A 27 6.27 0.05 -3.40
N PHE A 28 5.29 -0.76 -3.83
CA PHE A 28 4.81 -1.91 -3.06
C PHE A 28 5.91 -2.95 -2.78
N VAL A 29 6.61 -3.45 -3.81
CA VAL A 29 7.61 -4.51 -3.63
C VAL A 29 8.88 -4.05 -2.94
N THR A 30 9.12 -2.72 -2.88
CA THR A 30 10.28 -2.12 -2.18
C THR A 30 9.93 -1.58 -0.80
N SER A 31 8.65 -1.62 -0.40
CA SER A 31 8.20 -1.22 0.93
C SER A 31 8.71 -2.18 2.01
N ASP A 32 8.75 -1.70 3.25
CA ASP A 32 9.02 -2.54 4.41
C ASP A 32 7.84 -3.51 4.67
N LYS A 33 8.10 -4.55 5.47
CA LYS A 33 7.13 -5.63 5.73
C LYS A 33 5.86 -5.13 6.42
N ASP A 34 5.96 -4.13 7.30
CA ASP A 34 4.81 -3.62 8.03
C ASP A 34 3.91 -2.82 7.08
N THR A 35 4.51 -1.97 6.25
CA THR A 35 3.80 -1.26 5.18
C THR A 35 3.13 -2.22 4.19
N ILE A 36 3.85 -3.26 3.74
CA ILE A 36 3.26 -4.31 2.88
C ILE A 36 2.06 -4.97 3.57
N GLY A 37 2.18 -5.32 4.86
CA GLY A 37 1.09 -5.94 5.62
C GLY A 37 -0.15 -5.03 5.72
N LEU A 38 0.04 -3.73 5.98
CA LEU A 38 -1.05 -2.75 6.03
C LEU A 38 -1.76 -2.61 4.67
N ILE A 39 -0.98 -2.55 3.59
CA ILE A 39 -1.50 -2.47 2.23
C ILE A 39 -2.31 -3.72 1.88
N LEU A 40 -1.78 -4.92 2.16
CA LEU A 40 -2.48 -6.19 1.88
C LEU A 40 -3.77 -6.31 2.69
N MET A 41 -3.75 -5.93 3.97
CA MET A 41 -4.95 -5.92 4.80
C MET A 41 -6.01 -4.95 4.26
N TRP A 42 -5.59 -3.78 3.79
CA TRP A 42 -6.51 -2.84 3.15
C TRP A 42 -7.11 -3.41 1.87
N ILE A 43 -6.29 -4.02 1.00
CA ILE A 43 -6.73 -4.65 -0.26
C ILE A 43 -7.76 -5.76 0.02
N GLU A 44 -7.49 -6.65 0.97
CA GLU A 44 -8.44 -7.71 1.35
C GLU A 44 -9.78 -7.14 1.82
N GLY A 45 -9.76 -6.05 2.59
CA GLY A 45 -10.98 -5.36 3.02
C GLY A 45 -11.69 -4.62 1.90
N PHE A 46 -10.95 -3.97 1.01
CA PHE A 46 -11.49 -3.20 -0.12
C PHE A 46 -12.24 -4.09 -1.13
N TYR A 47 -11.75 -5.32 -1.35
CA TYR A 47 -12.39 -6.30 -2.24
C TYR A 47 -13.28 -7.31 -1.49
N ALA A 48 -13.51 -7.16 -0.18
CA ALA A 48 -14.43 -8.02 0.54
C ALA A 48 -15.90 -7.79 0.12
N SER A 49 -16.71 -8.84 0.17
CA SER A 49 -18.17 -8.72 -0.03
C SER A 49 -18.84 -7.99 1.15
N GLN A 50 -19.99 -7.36 0.92
CA GLN A 50 -20.72 -6.66 1.99
C GLN A 50 -21.22 -7.57 3.12
N ASP A 51 -21.37 -8.87 2.85
CA ASP A 51 -21.76 -9.91 3.80
C ASP A 51 -20.55 -10.73 4.31
N ALA A 52 -19.33 -10.27 4.05
CA ALA A 52 -18.12 -10.95 4.51
C ALA A 52 -18.12 -11.10 6.03
N LYS A 53 -17.67 -12.27 6.48
CA LYS A 53 -17.50 -12.54 7.92
C LYS A 53 -16.36 -11.66 8.46
N PRO A 54 -16.44 -11.20 9.73
CA PRO A 54 -15.38 -10.40 10.35
C PRO A 54 -14.18 -11.28 10.75
N ILE A 55 -13.58 -11.95 9.77
CA ILE A 55 -12.46 -12.88 9.93
C ILE A 55 -11.34 -12.41 9.02
N VAL A 56 -10.15 -12.25 9.59
CA VAL A 56 -8.92 -12.04 8.82
C VAL A 56 -8.38 -13.41 8.42
N ASP A 57 -8.44 -13.74 7.14
CA ASP A 57 -7.89 -14.97 6.57
C ASP A 57 -6.43 -14.74 6.15
N PHE A 58 -5.50 -15.12 7.04
CA PHE A 58 -4.07 -14.93 6.80
C PHE A 58 -3.53 -15.83 5.67
N ASP A 59 -4.15 -16.98 5.41
CA ASP A 59 -3.73 -17.86 4.32
C ASP A 59 -4.12 -17.26 2.97
N LYS A 60 -5.35 -16.75 2.85
CA LYS A 60 -5.80 -16.00 1.68
C LYS A 60 -4.93 -14.75 1.46
N MET A 61 -4.67 -13.98 2.51
CA MET A 61 -3.81 -12.80 2.44
C MET A 61 -2.40 -13.15 1.95
N LYS A 62 -1.81 -14.25 2.44
CA LYS A 62 -0.50 -14.74 1.98
C LYS A 62 -0.53 -15.14 0.51
N GLN A 63 -1.57 -15.86 0.08
CA GLN A 63 -1.74 -16.26 -1.32
C GLN A 63 -1.87 -15.04 -2.25
N ASN A 64 -2.75 -14.10 -1.91
CA ASN A 64 -2.99 -12.90 -2.71
C ASN A 64 -1.78 -11.96 -2.70
N GLY A 65 -1.11 -11.79 -1.56
CA GLY A 65 0.16 -11.06 -1.49
C GLY A 65 1.25 -11.67 -2.37
N GLY A 66 1.32 -13.00 -2.47
CA GLY A 66 2.20 -13.70 -3.40
C GLY A 66 1.91 -13.38 -4.87
N LYS A 67 0.63 -13.46 -5.28
CA LYS A 67 0.20 -13.10 -6.66
C LYS A 67 0.53 -11.64 -6.98
N LEU A 68 0.22 -10.74 -6.05
CA LEU A 68 0.45 -9.31 -6.22
C LEU A 68 1.96 -9.00 -6.32
N GLY A 69 2.77 -9.62 -5.46
CA GLY A 69 4.23 -9.51 -5.51
C GLY A 69 4.81 -10.03 -6.84
N GLU A 70 4.32 -11.17 -7.34
CA GLU A 70 4.76 -11.70 -8.64
C GLU A 70 4.39 -10.76 -9.80
N TYR A 71 3.13 -10.30 -9.85
CA TYR A 71 2.67 -9.36 -10.87
C TYR A 71 3.49 -8.07 -10.82
N CYS A 72 3.62 -7.48 -9.63
CA CYS A 72 4.31 -6.21 -9.45
C CYS A 72 5.81 -6.30 -9.71
N GLY A 73 6.44 -7.44 -9.43
CA GLY A 73 7.84 -7.68 -9.80
C GLY A 73 8.08 -7.64 -11.31
N LYS A 74 7.08 -8.00 -12.13
CA LYS A 74 7.15 -7.96 -13.60
C LYS A 74 6.71 -6.62 -14.19
N ASN A 75 5.89 -5.85 -13.46
CA ASN A 75 5.24 -4.63 -13.96
C ASN A 75 5.47 -3.42 -13.03
N PRO A 76 6.72 -2.97 -12.83
CA PRO A 76 7.06 -2.00 -11.78
C PRO A 76 6.38 -0.63 -11.92
N SER A 77 6.00 -0.22 -13.14
CA SER A 77 5.34 1.06 -13.41
C SER A 77 3.82 1.03 -13.32
N HIS A 78 3.20 -0.16 -13.19
CA HIS A 78 1.75 -0.24 -13.03
C HIS A 78 1.34 0.27 -11.64
N SER A 79 0.11 0.79 -11.52
CA SER A 79 -0.46 1.08 -10.21
C SER A 79 -0.73 -0.23 -9.45
N LEU A 80 -0.61 -0.19 -8.14
CA LEU A 80 -0.89 -1.33 -7.28
C LEU A 80 -2.35 -1.79 -7.39
N ILE A 81 -3.29 -0.85 -7.51
CA ILE A 81 -4.72 -1.16 -7.66
C ILE A 81 -4.98 -1.86 -8.99
N THR A 82 -4.32 -1.45 -10.08
CA THR A 82 -4.40 -2.17 -11.36
C THR A 82 -3.94 -3.62 -11.22
N ALA A 83 -2.87 -3.87 -10.48
CA ALA A 83 -2.40 -5.22 -10.21
C ALA A 83 -3.42 -6.01 -9.38
N ALA A 84 -3.99 -5.39 -8.33
CA ALA A 84 -4.96 -6.04 -7.46
C ALA A 84 -6.27 -6.39 -8.17
N ASP A 85 -6.76 -5.50 -9.05
CA ASP A 85 -7.92 -5.78 -9.91
C ASP A 85 -7.71 -6.97 -10.85
N ASP A 86 -6.47 -7.24 -11.27
CA ASP A 86 -6.13 -8.32 -12.21
C ASP A 86 -5.94 -9.67 -11.51
N VAL A 87 -5.34 -9.68 -10.30
CA VAL A 87 -4.89 -10.94 -9.67
C VAL A 87 -5.53 -11.26 -8.31
N VAL A 88 -6.28 -10.33 -7.72
CA VAL A 88 -6.87 -10.48 -6.37
C VAL A 88 -8.40 -10.44 -6.38
N LYS A 89 -8.99 -9.47 -7.09
CA LYS A 89 -10.45 -9.30 -7.20
C LYS A 89 -11.15 -10.57 -7.66
#